data_AF-A0A7S2T5U1-F1
#
_entry.id   AF-A0A7S2T5U1-F1
#
_cell.length_a   1.000
_cell.length_b   1.000
_cell.length_c   1.000
_cell.angle_alpha   90.00
_cell.angle_beta   90.00
_cell.angle_gamma   90.00
#
_symmetry.space_group_name_H-M   'P 1'
#
loop_
_entity.id
_entity.type
_entity.pdbx_description
1 polymer ?
#
loop_
_entity_poly.entity_id
_entity_poly.type
_entity_poly.pdbx_seq_one_letter_code
_entity_poly.pdbx_strand_id
1 'polypeptide(L)'
;EGPAIICQKDTTTLVPPNCTFKNFSNGCIEIDTTSLCNTDDMAEVDKVDPVTAAVVRGELENIAVEMGYKVERMAYSSIIRESRDFGTALVSANGDQLAESKQSTPLQSGPIPGYIRG
;
A
#
# COMPACT_ATOMS: atom_id res chain seq x y z
N GLU A 1 -9.47 -21.94 -2.10
CA GLU A 1 -8.00 -22.06 -2.14
C GLU A 1 -7.51 -21.73 -3.54
N GLY A 2 -6.31 -21.16 -3.69
CA GLY A 2 -5.68 -20.90 -4.98
C GLY A 2 -4.98 -22.15 -5.56
N PRO A 3 -4.51 -22.13 -6.82
CA PRO A 3 -4.48 -21.00 -7.73
C PRO A 3 -5.87 -20.70 -8.33
N ALA A 4 -6.33 -19.45 -8.24
CA ALA A 4 -7.63 -19.05 -8.75
C ALA A 4 -7.60 -17.61 -9.29
N ILE A 5 -8.47 -17.31 -10.27
CA ILE A 5 -8.72 -15.96 -10.76
C ILE A 5 -10.14 -15.58 -10.36
N ILE A 6 -10.29 -14.50 -9.62
CA ILE A 6 -11.59 -13.97 -9.18
C ILE A 6 -11.92 -12.76 -10.04
N CYS A 7 -12.88 -12.91 -10.94
CA CYS A 7 -13.40 -11.81 -11.76
C CYS A 7 -14.60 -11.18 -11.06
N GLN A 8 -14.50 -9.90 -10.71
CA GLN A 8 -15.64 -9.07 -10.30
C GLN A 8 -16.01 -8.10 -11.42
N LYS A 9 -17.11 -7.38 -11.26
CA LYS A 9 -17.67 -6.50 -12.31
C LYS A 9 -16.68 -5.41 -12.76
N ASP A 10 -15.80 -4.97 -11.86
CA ASP A 10 -14.89 -3.84 -12.00
C ASP A 10 -13.42 -4.20 -11.68
N THR A 11 -13.11 -5.42 -11.28
CA THR A 11 -11.74 -5.84 -10.93
C THR A 11 -11.48 -7.32 -11.18
N THR A 12 -10.21 -7.68 -11.33
CA THR A 12 -9.74 -9.07 -11.46
C THR A 12 -8.66 -9.33 -10.42
N THR A 13 -8.92 -10.24 -9.49
CA THR A 13 -8.02 -10.57 -8.38
C THR A 13 -7.40 -11.94 -8.61
N LEU A 14 -6.08 -12.03 -8.57
CA LEU A 14 -5.33 -13.29 -8.68
C LEU A 14 -5.08 -13.86 -7.27
N VAL A 15 -5.44 -15.13 -7.07
CA VAL A 15 -5.12 -15.89 -5.86
C VAL A 15 -3.95 -16.83 -6.18
N PRO A 16 -2.77 -16.62 -5.59
CA PRO A 16 -1.60 -17.48 -5.79
C PRO A 16 -1.83 -18.93 -5.29
N PRO A 17 -1.03 -19.91 -5.74
CA PRO A 17 -1.04 -21.25 -5.16
C PRO A 17 -0.70 -21.18 -3.67
N ASN A 18 -1.26 -22.10 -2.88
CA ASN A 18 -1.11 -22.18 -1.42
C ASN A 18 -1.70 -20.99 -0.62
N CYS A 19 -2.47 -20.10 -1.24
CA CYS A 19 -3.24 -19.08 -0.53
C CYS A 19 -4.70 -19.49 -0.34
N THR A 20 -5.27 -19.15 0.81
CA THR A 20 -6.72 -19.29 1.04
C THR A 20 -7.40 -17.94 0.78
N PHE A 21 -8.67 -17.96 0.38
CA PHE A 21 -9.44 -16.74 0.20
C PHE A 21 -10.83 -16.91 0.79
N LYS A 22 -11.37 -15.83 1.36
CA LYS A 22 -12.72 -15.76 1.93
C LYS A 22 -13.49 -14.61 1.28
N ASN A 23 -14.74 -14.88 0.96
CA ASN A 23 -15.67 -13.87 0.47
C ASN A 23 -16.61 -13.47 1.62
N PHE A 24 -16.71 -12.17 1.88
CA PHE A 24 -17.61 -11.62 2.88
C PHE A 24 -18.92 -11.14 2.25
N SER A 25 -20.00 -11.13 3.03
CA SER A 25 -21.34 -10.70 2.57
C SER A 25 -21.42 -9.25 2.08
N ASN A 26 -20.40 -8.44 2.39
CA ASN A 26 -20.25 -7.05 1.92
C ASN A 26 -19.48 -6.94 0.59
N GLY A 27 -19.09 -8.04 -0.05
CA GLY A 27 -18.36 -8.07 -1.31
C GLY A 27 -16.84 -7.95 -1.18
N CYS A 28 -16.30 -7.88 0.05
CA CYS A 28 -14.86 -7.94 0.28
C CYS A 28 -14.31 -9.36 0.07
N ILE A 29 -13.08 -9.43 -0.45
CA ILE A 29 -12.32 -10.67 -0.56
C ILE A 29 -11.08 -10.53 0.32
N GLU A 30 -10.92 -11.43 1.27
CA GLU A 30 -9.70 -11.56 2.07
C GLU A 30 -8.88 -12.71 1.51
N ILE A 31 -7.58 -12.50 1.30
CA ILE A 31 -6.65 -13.52 0.83
C ILE A 31 -5.60 -13.71 1.92
N ASP A 32 -5.57 -14.91 2.49
CA ASP A 32 -4.55 -15.31 3.44
C ASP A 32 -3.28 -15.71 2.67
N THR A 33 -2.25 -14.89 2.82
CA THR A 33 -0.93 -15.07 2.19
C THR A 33 0.13 -15.57 3.18
N THR A 34 -0.27 -15.98 4.40
CA THR A 34 0.66 -16.43 5.44
C THR A 34 1.46 -17.67 5.02
N SER A 35 0.96 -18.45 4.05
CA SER A 35 1.69 -19.59 3.48
C SER A 35 2.75 -19.19 2.44
N LEU A 36 2.81 -17.93 2.02
CA LEU A 36 3.85 -17.37 1.15
C LEU A 36 4.98 -16.69 1.93
N CYS A 37 4.75 -16.33 3.19
CA CYS A 37 5.81 -15.73 4.00
C CYS A 37 6.69 -16.82 4.61
N ASN A 38 7.94 -16.91 4.15
CA ASN A 38 8.96 -17.70 4.82
C ASN A 38 9.27 -17.02 6.16
N THR A 39 8.87 -17.64 7.27
CA THR A 39 9.15 -17.16 8.63
C THR A 39 10.55 -17.53 9.13
N ASP A 40 11.38 -18.13 8.28
CA ASP A 40 12.68 -18.69 8.68
C ASP A 40 13.82 -17.65 8.69
N ASP A 41 13.58 -16.40 8.27
CA ASP A 41 14.55 -15.29 8.26
C ASP A 41 14.28 -14.23 9.37
N MET A 42 13.74 -14.63 10.52
CA MET A 42 13.56 -13.75 11.69
C MET A 42 14.47 -14.12 12.88
N ALA A 43 15.70 -14.55 12.60
CA ALA A 43 16.72 -14.78 13.63
C ALA A 43 17.87 -13.76 13.48
N GLU A 44 18.10 -13.01 14.57
CA GLU A 44 19.03 -11.88 14.76
C GLU A 44 18.58 -10.52 14.19
N VAL A 45 18.34 -9.55 15.09
CA VAL A 45 18.34 -8.12 14.75
C VAL A 45 19.79 -7.71 14.52
N ASP A 46 20.36 -8.23 13.45
CA ASP A 46 21.61 -7.75 12.91
C ASP A 46 21.37 -6.33 12.39
N LYS A 47 22.39 -5.46 12.48
CA LYS A 47 22.28 -4.07 11.98
C LYS A 47 21.69 -4.11 10.57
N VAL A 48 20.55 -3.45 10.36
CA VAL A 48 19.91 -3.35 9.04
C VAL A 48 20.96 -2.88 8.05
N ASP A 49 21.22 -3.70 7.03
CA ASP A 49 22.19 -3.38 5.99
C ASP A 49 21.78 -2.04 5.32
N PRO A 50 22.67 -1.02 5.34
CA PRO A 50 22.33 0.30 4.81
C PRO A 50 21.96 0.27 3.32
N VAL A 51 22.48 -0.68 2.54
CA VAL A 51 22.11 -0.83 1.13
C VAL A 51 20.68 -1.33 1.01
N THR A 52 20.34 -2.41 1.72
CA THR A 52 18.98 -2.96 1.76
C THR A 52 17.98 -1.92 2.27
N ALA A 53 18.31 -1.19 3.33
CA ALA A 53 17.47 -0.10 3.83
C ALA A 53 17.23 0.99 2.78
N ALA A 54 18.27 1.38 2.04
CA ALA A 54 18.16 2.38 0.98
C ALA A 54 17.29 1.90 -0.20
N VAL A 55 17.42 0.63 -0.60
CA VAL A 55 16.59 0.03 -1.66
C VAL A 55 15.13 -0.01 -1.22
N VAL A 56 14.84 -0.53 -0.03
CA VAL A 56 13.46 -0.60 0.51
C VAL A 56 12.86 0.80 0.61
N ARG A 57 13.62 1.77 1.14
CA ARG A 57 13.19 3.17 1.21
C ARG A 57 12.87 3.73 -0.18
N GLY A 58 13.72 3.48 -1.17
CA GLY A 58 13.51 3.93 -2.55
C GLY A 58 12.25 3.34 -3.18
N GLU A 59 12.00 2.05 -2.97
CA GLU A 59 10.78 1.38 -3.47
C GLU A 59 9.51 1.92 -2.80
N LEU A 60 9.54 2.13 -1.48
CA LEU A 60 8.40 2.75 -0.77
C LEU A 60 8.12 4.18 -1.27
N GLU A 61 9.16 4.98 -1.54
CA GLU A 61 9.03 6.30 -2.15
C GLU A 61 8.42 6.21 -3.57
N ASN A 62 8.86 5.24 -4.38
CA ASN A 62 8.34 5.03 -5.73
C ASN A 62 6.85 4.63 -5.71
N ILE A 63 6.48 3.68 -4.84
CA ILE A 63 5.08 3.27 -4.65
C ILE A 63 4.24 4.50 -4.28
N ALA A 64 4.71 5.32 -3.34
CA ALA A 64 3.99 6.54 -2.96
C ALA A 64 3.78 7.48 -4.15
N VAL A 65 4.83 7.74 -4.94
CA VAL A 65 4.75 8.56 -6.16
C VAL A 65 3.77 7.99 -7.19
N GLU A 66 3.74 6.68 -7.39
CA GLU A 66 2.78 6.03 -8.29
C GLU A 66 1.34 6.18 -7.80
N MET A 67 1.09 6.03 -6.50
CA MET A 67 -0.23 6.28 -5.90
C MET A 67 -0.70 7.71 -6.21
N GLY A 68 0.17 8.70 -6.02
CA GLY A 68 -0.14 10.10 -6.31
C GLY A 68 -0.51 10.33 -7.79
N TYR A 69 0.26 9.78 -8.73
CA TYR A 69 -0.07 9.89 -10.15
C TYR A 69 -1.37 9.17 -10.53
N LYS A 70 -1.66 8.03 -9.92
CA LYS A 70 -2.92 7.32 -10.15
C LYS A 70 -4.11 8.15 -9.68
N VAL A 71 -4.03 8.74 -8.49
CA VAL A 71 -5.08 9.64 -7.97
C VAL A 71 -5.26 10.84 -8.90
N GLU A 72 -4.18 11.53 -9.25
CA GLU A 72 -4.22 12.70 -10.15
C GLU A 72 -4.88 12.36 -11.49
N ARG A 73 -4.46 11.28 -12.16
CA ARG A 73 -4.93 10.94 -13.52
C ARG A 73 -6.34 10.37 -13.57
N MET A 74 -6.80 9.73 -12.50
CA MET A 74 -8.13 9.13 -12.45
C MET A 74 -9.18 10.04 -11.80
N ALA A 75 -8.76 11.12 -11.13
CA ALA A 75 -9.69 12.04 -10.49
C ALA A 75 -10.54 12.80 -11.51
N TYR A 76 -11.85 12.79 -11.28
CA TYR A 76 -12.79 13.66 -12.01
C TYR A 76 -12.71 15.13 -11.53
N SER A 77 -12.27 15.35 -10.29
CA SER A 77 -12.16 16.68 -9.69
C SER A 77 -10.99 17.47 -10.26
N SER A 78 -11.26 18.66 -10.81
CA SER A 78 -10.22 19.59 -11.24
C SER A 78 -9.35 20.08 -10.08
N ILE A 79 -9.88 20.15 -8.86
CA ILE A 79 -9.10 20.51 -7.66
C ILE A 79 -8.01 19.46 -7.39
N ILE A 80 -8.30 18.18 -7.60
CA ILE A 80 -7.33 17.10 -7.44
C ILE A 80 -6.40 17.02 -8.65
N ARG A 81 -6.95 17.13 -9.86
CA ARG A 81 -6.21 16.91 -11.11
C ARG A 81 -5.30 18.07 -11.51
N GLU A 82 -5.70 19.31 -11.20
CA GLU A 82 -4.96 20.52 -11.58
C GLU A 82 -4.26 21.14 -10.38
N SER A 83 -4.97 21.30 -9.26
CA SER A 83 -4.41 21.92 -8.06
C SER A 83 -3.66 20.93 -7.16
N ARG A 84 -3.76 19.62 -7.42
CA ARG A 84 -3.14 18.53 -6.63
C ARG A 84 -3.42 18.62 -5.13
N ASP A 85 -4.65 19.02 -4.81
CA ASP A 85 -5.09 19.12 -3.43
C ASP A 85 -5.56 17.73 -2.93
N PHE A 86 -4.59 16.88 -2.67
CA PHE A 86 -4.75 15.55 -2.11
C PHE A 86 -3.49 15.16 -1.35
N GLY A 87 -3.57 14.14 -0.50
CA GLY A 87 -2.44 13.54 0.20
C GLY A 87 -2.45 12.03 0.04
N THR A 88 -1.28 11.42 -0.17
CA THR A 88 -1.14 9.96 -0.20
C THR A 88 0.13 9.56 0.54
N ALA A 89 0.00 8.67 1.51
CA ALA A 89 1.11 8.20 2.33
C ALA A 89 0.97 6.71 2.65
N LEU A 90 2.13 6.04 2.80
CA LEU A 90 2.26 4.70 3.35
C LEU A 90 2.53 4.80 4.85
N VAL A 91 1.82 3.98 5.62
CA VAL A 91 1.79 4.09 7.07
C VAL A 91 1.88 2.70 7.67
N SER A 92 2.69 2.56 8.72
CA SER A 92 2.81 1.31 9.48
C SER A 92 1.53 1.00 10.24
N ALA A 93 1.36 -0.25 10.68
CA ALA A 93 0.26 -0.67 11.55
C ALA A 93 0.17 0.15 12.85
N ASN A 94 1.29 0.72 13.30
CA ASN A 94 1.36 1.59 14.48
C ASN A 94 1.05 3.08 14.18
N GLY A 95 0.72 3.41 12.93
CA GLY A 95 0.46 4.78 12.49
C GLY A 95 1.72 5.62 12.22
N ASP A 96 2.89 4.99 12.08
CA ASP A 96 4.13 5.69 11.67
C ASP A 96 4.16 5.91 10.16
N GLN A 97 4.39 7.15 9.70
CA GLN A 97 4.54 7.42 8.28
C GLN A 97 5.85 6.85 7.74
N LEU A 98 5.76 6.04 6.69
CA LEU A 98 6.91 5.40 6.06
C LEU A 98 7.34 6.13 4.77
N ALA A 99 6.37 6.53 3.95
CA ALA A 99 6.61 7.28 2.73
C ALA A 99 5.38 8.12 2.36
N GLU A 100 5.58 9.16 1.56
CA GLU A 100 4.52 10.02 1.02
C GLU A 100 4.82 10.37 -0.43
N SER A 101 3.78 10.68 -1.21
CA SER A 101 4.00 11.17 -2.57
C SER A 101 4.39 12.63 -2.56
N LYS A 102 5.29 12.99 -3.46
CA LYS A 102 5.74 14.37 -3.66
C LYS A 102 4.77 15.19 -4.49
N GLN A 103 3.74 14.57 -5.07
CA GLN A 103 2.73 15.26 -5.87
C GLN A 103 1.62 15.88 -5.02
N SER A 104 1.49 15.50 -3.75
CA SER A 104 0.55 16.12 -2.82
C SER A 104 1.00 17.49 -2.35
N THR A 105 0.04 18.35 -2.01
CA THR A 105 0.32 19.53 -1.17
C THR A 105 0.85 19.06 0.20
N PRO A 106 2.03 19.53 0.67
CA PRO A 106 2.63 19.06 1.94
C PRO A 106 1.72 19.20 3.16
N LEU A 107 0.77 20.14 3.09
CA LEU A 107 -0.25 20.37 4.11
C LEU A 107 -1.14 19.13 4.33
N GLN A 108 -1.35 18.32 3.28
CA GLN A 108 -2.32 17.24 3.25
C GLN A 108 -1.74 15.91 3.69
N SER A 109 -0.41 15.72 3.59
CA SER A 109 0.26 14.50 4.03
C SER A 109 0.66 14.54 5.50
N GLY A 110 1.09 15.70 6.01
CA GLY A 110 1.53 15.88 7.40
C GLY A 110 0.59 15.38 8.51
N PRO A 111 -0.75 15.51 8.41
CA PRO A 111 -1.66 15.08 9.48
C PRO A 111 -2.08 13.60 9.38
N ILE A 112 -1.78 12.89 8.28
CA ILE A 112 -2.20 11.49 8.05
C ILE A 112 -1.82 10.55 9.21
N PRO A 113 -0.60 10.60 9.78
CA PRO A 113 -0.22 9.75 10.90
C PRO A 113 -1.06 10.01 12.15
N GLY A 114 -1.44 11.28 12.37
CA GLY A 114 -2.32 11.67 13.47
C GLY A 114 -3.71 11.06 13.31
N TYR A 115 -4.29 11.12 12.11
CA TYR A 115 -5.61 10.55 11.84
C TYR A 115 -5.69 9.03 12.04
N ILE A 116 -4.59 8.32 11.80
CA ILE A 116 -4.55 6.87 11.93
C ILE A 116 -4.41 6.43 13.39
N ARG A 117 -3.73 7.23 14.21
CA ARG A 117 -3.55 6.93 15.65
C ARG A 117 -4.81 7.23 16.48
N GLY A 118 -5.68 8.12 15.99
CA GLY A 118 -6.91 8.53 16.69
C GLY A 118 -6.71 9.79 17.50
#